data_AF-A0A6V7IFV1-F1
#
_entry.id   AF-A0A6V7IFV1-F1
#
_cell.length_a   1.000
_cell.length_b   1.000
_cell.length_c   1.000
_cell.angle_alpha   90.00
_cell.angle_beta   90.00
_cell.angle_gamma   90.00
#
_symmetry.space_group_name_H-M   'P 1'
#
loop_
_entity.id
_entity.type
_entity.pdbx_description
1 polymer ?
#
loop_
_entity_poly.entity_id
_entity_poly.type
_entity_poly.pdbx_seq_one_letter_code
_entity_poly.pdbx_strand_id
1 'polypeptide(L)' 'LSIRNFAYIGLRSVDRYERLVIEKFGITAFGMEDVEKYGIDDVVRMALDKVDPNGEKSIHVSFDIDSLDPLEAPSTGTP' A
#
# COMPACT_ATOMS: atom_id res chain seq x y z
N LEU A 1 -8.76 -10.59 10.54
CA LEU A 1 -9.06 -9.93 9.24
C LEU A 1 -8.74 -10.88 8.10
N SER A 2 -9.49 -10.84 6.99
CA SER A 2 -9.11 -11.60 5.79
C SER A 2 -8.03 -10.85 5.03
N ILE A 3 -6.99 -11.55 4.57
CA ILE A 3 -5.89 -11.00 3.77
C ILE A 3 -6.39 -10.32 2.48
N ARG A 4 -7.56 -10.76 1.98
CA ARG A 4 -8.21 -10.19 0.79
C ARG A 4 -8.82 -8.80 1.01
N ASN A 5 -8.99 -8.36 2.26
CA ASN A 5 -9.58 -7.06 2.60
C ASN A 5 -8.51 -6.01 2.90
N PHE A 6 -7.26 -6.24 2.47
CA PHE A 6 -6.13 -5.41 2.83
C PHE A 6 -5.24 -5.17 1.59
N ALA A 7 -4.77 -3.93 1.44
CA ALA A 7 -3.83 -3.54 0.40
C ALA A 7 -2.77 -2.58 0.94
N TYR A 8 -1.51 -2.79 0.54
CA TYR A 8 -0.42 -1.83 0.76
C TYR A 8 -0.29 -0.90 -0.45
N ILE A 9 0.03 0.38 -0.20
CA ILE A 9 0.33 1.39 -1.23
C ILE A 9 1.61 2.10 -0.81
N GLY A 10 2.51 2.34 -1.77
CA GLY A 10 3.74 3.11 -1.56
C GLY A 10 4.87 2.34 -0.90
N LEU A 11 4.89 1.01 -1.02
CA LEU A 11 6.00 0.21 -0.49
C LEU A 11 7.32 0.58 -1.21
N ARG A 12 8.35 0.95 -0.44
CA ARG A 12 9.70 1.26 -0.96
C ARG A 12 10.80 0.33 -0.45
N SER A 13 10.72 -0.04 0.83
CA SER A 13 11.77 -0.79 1.53
C SER A 13 11.18 -2.04 2.16
N VAL A 14 10.88 -3.04 1.32
CA VAL A 14 10.32 -4.32 1.75
C VAL A 14 11.46 -5.31 1.96
N ASP A 15 11.56 -5.91 3.14
CA ASP A 15 12.59 -6.92 3.38
C ASP A 15 12.27 -8.24 2.65
N ARG A 16 13.28 -9.10 2.53
CA ARG A 16 13.14 -10.35 1.77
C ARG A 16 12.05 -11.27 2.34
N TYR A 17 11.89 -11.32 3.66
CA TYR A 17 10.90 -12.18 4.29
C TYR A 17 9.49 -11.61 4.15
N GLU A 18 9.33 -10.30 4.28
CA GLU A 18 8.07 -9.60 4.00
C GLU A 18 7.61 -9.81 2.57
N ARG A 19 8.53 -9.68 1.60
CA ARG A 19 8.22 -9.94 0.19
C ARG A 19 7.74 -11.36 -0.03
N LEU A 20 8.41 -12.35 0.56
CA LEU A 20 7.98 -13.75 0.49
C LEU A 20 6.59 -13.96 1.09
N VAL A 21 6.26 -13.27 2.18
CA VAL A 21 4.92 -13.32 2.80
C VAL A 21 3.87 -12.71 1.88
N ILE A 22 4.14 -11.52 1.32
CA ILE A 22 3.25 -10.84 0.37
C ILE A 22 2.94 -11.76 -0.82
N GLU A 23 3.97 -12.33 -1.45
CA GLU A 23 3.84 -13.22 -2.60
C GLU A 23 3.12 -14.52 -2.24
N LYS A 24 3.51 -15.16 -1.12
CA LYS A 24 2.95 -16.45 -0.67
C LYS A 24 1.45 -16.37 -0.37
N PHE A 25 1.01 -15.27 0.22
CA PHE A 25 -0.40 -15.10 0.63
C PHE A 25 -1.23 -14.29 -0.37
N GLY A 26 -0.62 -13.82 -1.48
CA GLY A 26 -1.30 -13.01 -2.48
C GLY A 26 -1.84 -11.70 -1.90
N ILE A 27 -1.06 -11.06 -1.03
CA ILE A 27 -1.42 -9.75 -0.47
C ILE A 27 -1.38 -8.73 -1.60
N THR A 28 -2.43 -7.91 -1.71
CA THR A 28 -2.41 -6.82 -2.69
C THR A 28 -1.43 -5.77 -2.20
N ALA A 29 -0.43 -5.44 -3.02
CA ALA A 29 0.61 -4.50 -2.66
C ALA A 29 1.05 -3.72 -3.89
N PHE A 30 1.10 -2.40 -3.76
CA PHE A 30 1.59 -1.47 -4.78
C PHE A 30 2.84 -0.77 -4.25
N GLY A 31 3.93 -0.88 -4.99
CA GLY A 31 5.18 -0.21 -4.67
C GLY A 31 5.19 1.25 -5.12
N MET A 32 6.22 1.99 -4.73
CA MET A 32 6.44 3.35 -5.26
C MET A 32 6.63 3.35 -6.80
N GLU A 33 7.19 2.28 -7.37
CA GLU A 33 7.30 2.09 -8.83
C GLU A 33 5.92 2.02 -9.52
N ASP A 34 4.92 1.42 -8.86
CA ASP A 34 3.55 1.38 -9.40
C ASP A 34 2.91 2.77 -9.35
N VAL A 35 3.16 3.53 -8.28
CA VAL A 35 2.69 4.91 -8.15
C VAL A 35 3.33 5.80 -9.22
N GLU A 36 4.62 5.64 -9.49
CA GLU A 36 5.32 6.37 -10.56
C GLU A 36 4.77 6.00 -11.95
N LYS A 37 4.47 4.71 -12.17
CA LYS A 37 4.00 4.19 -13.45
C LYS A 37 2.55 4.55 -13.78
N TYR A 38 1.65 4.45 -12.81
CA TYR A 38 0.21 4.58 -13.04
C TYR A 38 -0.38 5.87 -12.45
N GLY A 39 0.34 6.55 -11.56
CA GLY A 39 -0.18 7.67 -10.78
C GLY A 39 -0.96 7.21 -9.55
N ILE A 40 -0.97 8.06 -8.51
CA ILE A 40 -1.58 7.72 -7.22
C ILE A 40 -3.09 7.47 -7.31
N ASP A 41 -3.80 8.22 -8.16
CA ASP A 41 -5.26 8.09 -8.33
C ASP A 41 -5.65 6.69 -8.82
N ASP A 42 -4.94 6.18 -9.83
CA ASP A 42 -5.20 4.86 -10.40
C ASP A 42 -4.77 3.75 -9.44
N VAL A 43 -3.65 3.92 -8.72
CA VAL A 43 -3.23 2.96 -7.69
C VAL A 43 -4.26 2.84 -6.57
N VAL A 44 -4.80 3.96 -6.09
CA VAL A 44 -5.85 3.95 -5.07
C VAL A 44 -7.13 3.28 -5.59
N ARG A 45 -7.54 3.55 -6.83
CA ARG A 45 -8.69 2.87 -7.47
C ARG A 45 -8.46 1.37 -7.57
N MET A 46 -7.29 0.94 -8.05
CA MET A 46 -6.93 -0.48 -8.14
C MET A 46 -6.92 -1.17 -6.77
N ALA A 47 -6.47 -0.48 -5.71
CA ALA A 47 -6.51 -1.00 -4.35
C ALA A 47 -7.94 -1.14 -3.83
N LEU A 48 -8.80 -0.13 -4.03
CA LEU A 48 -10.20 -0.15 -3.63
C LEU A 48 -10.98 -1.27 -4.34
N ASP A 49 -10.79 -1.43 -5.65
CA ASP A 49 -11.42 -2.51 -6.43
C ASP A 49 -11.05 -3.91 -5.91
N LYS A 50 -9.87 -4.06 -5.27
CA LYS A 50 -9.45 -5.32 -4.66
C LYS A 50 -10.05 -5.54 -3.27
N VAL A 51 -10.06 -4.53 -2.41
CA VAL A 51 -10.49 -4.68 -1.01
C VAL A 51 -12.00 -4.54 -0.83
N ASP A 52 -12.65 -3.76 -1.69
CA ASP A 52 -14.10 -3.50 -1.68
C ASP A 52 -14.69 -3.36 -3.09
N PRO A 53 -14.76 -4.47 -3.87
CA PRO A 53 -15.23 -4.45 -5.26
C PRO A 53 -16.68 -3.99 -5.42
N ASN A 54 -17.49 -4.00 -4.35
CA ASN A 54 -18.89 -3.60 -4.39
C ASN A 54 -19.12 -2.19 -3.83
N GLY A 55 -18.12 -1.57 -3.20
CA GLY A 55 -18.25 -0.25 -2.57
C GLY A 55 -19.18 -0.21 -1.35
N GLU A 56 -19.31 -1.34 -0.63
CA GLU A 56 -20.26 -1.50 0.48
C GLU A 56 -19.58 -1.51 1.85
N LYS A 57 -18.24 -1.55 1.90
CA LYS A 57 -17.48 -1.68 3.14
C LYS A 57 -17.01 -0.31 3.63
N SER A 58 -16.98 -0.15 4.95
CA SER A 58 -16.23 0.96 5.55
C SER A 58 -14.73 0.76 5.32
N ILE A 59 -14.06 1.80 4.80
CA ILE A 59 -12.63 1.79 4.56
C ILE A 59 -11.89 2.33 5.79
N HIS A 60 -10.84 1.63 6.19
CA HIS A 60 -9.89 2.09 7.19
C HIS A 60 -8.55 2.35 6.52
N VAL A 61 -7.99 3.54 6.73
CA VAL A 61 -6.67 3.92 6.24
C VAL A 61 -5.72 3.99 7.44
N SER A 62 -4.74 3.08 7.47
CA SER A 62 -3.58 3.21 8.35
C SER A 62 -2.51 3.95 7.56
N PHE A 63 -2.27 5.22 7.88
CA PHE A 63 -1.33 6.05 7.15
C PHE A 63 -0.05 6.21 7.98
N ASP A 64 1.05 5.62 7.51
CA ASP A 64 2.37 5.90 8.07
C ASP A 64 2.93 7.16 7.43
N ILE A 65 3.40 8.10 8.26
CA ILE A 65 3.90 9.40 7.79
C ILE A 65 5.20 9.24 7.00
N ASP A 66 5.94 8.16 7.25
CA ASP A 66 7.15 7.85 6.52
C ASP A 66 6.91 7.47 5.06
N SER A 67 5.66 7.19 4.66
CA SER A 67 5.30 6.94 3.26
C SER A 67 5.46 8.17 2.37
N LEU A 68 5.51 9.38 2.97
CA LEU A 68 5.82 10.61 2.27
C LEU A 68 7.32 10.74 2.01
N ASP A 69 7.68 11.59 1.04
CA ASP A 69 9.08 11.94 0.82
C ASP A 69 9.66 12.61 2.08
N PRO A 70 10.89 12.29 2.49
CA PRO A 70 11.52 12.90 3.67
C PRO A 70 11.61 14.44 3.62
N LEU A 71 11.57 15.07 2.44
CA LEU A 71 11.48 16.52 2.29
C LEU A 71 10.16 17.08 2.82
N GLU A 72 9.07 16.33 2.65
CA GLU A 72 7.73 16.69 3.11
C GLU A 72 7.49 16.21 4.56
N ALA A 73 8.10 15.09 4.96
CA ALA A 73 8.00 14.50 6.29
C ALA A 73 9.37 14.26 6.95
N PRO A 74 10.09 15.31 7.38
CA PRO A 74 11.48 15.20 7.85
C PRO A 74 11.65 14.60 9.26
N SER A 75 10.56 14.36 10.00
CA SER A 75 10.59 13.93 11.41
C SER A 75 9.98 12.55 11.61
N THR A 76 10.54 11.53 10.97
CA THR A 76 10.15 10.11 11.13
C THR A 76 11.37 9.27 11.54
N GLY A 77 11.13 8.15 12.22
CA GLY A 77 12.19 7.26 12.72
C GLY A 77 12.82 6.36 11.65
N THR A 78 12.28 6.31 10.43
CA THR A 78 12.76 5.48 9.33
C THR A 78 12.51 6.18 7.99
N PRO A 79 13.24 7.28 7.71
CA PRO A 79 13.13 7.98 6.43
C PRO A 79 13.59 7.11 5.25
#